data_AF-A0AAN7CXH4-F1
#
_entry.id   AF-A0AAN7CXH4-F1
#
_cell.length_a   1.000
_cell.length_b   1.000
_cell.length_c   1.000
_cell.angle_alpha   90.00
_cell.angle_beta   90.00
_cell.angle_gamma   90.00
#
_symmetry.space_group_name_H-M   'P 1'
#
loop_
_entity.id
_entity.type
_entity.pdbx_description
1 polymer ?
#
loop_
_entity_poly.entity_id
_entity_poly.type
_entity_poly.pdbx_seq_one_letter_code
_entity_poly.pdbx_strand_id
1 'polypeptide(L)'
;MEANASQDQGTAPAQQGDSEAAAFRKFDTYPWARDRSFLQGLMATLGPSLINTTDGFNRQKALSTTLQARIWWYKSRFNTDVDRASYEAYSASNPSSCPDAAILAKLEEIRQRMTGEGGGGAAGSATSSSSASASQNIPAWQLNAPKVDLSKKADDGVNHSNTGDGTPYPENFQALIEAVTMGKPIPGIKEIPDTVVRPPGVTPFGKMKAPRKPWEKDVPVATVGTGSVFGDVVDKEFPPLPSDN
;
A
#
# COMPACT_ATOMS: atom_id res chain seq x y z
N MET A 1 23.45 -65.94 22.66
CA MET A 1 22.46 -65.06 22.03
C MET A 1 23.13 -63.71 21.92
N GLU A 2 23.71 -63.48 20.76
CA GLU A 2 24.66 -62.42 20.46
C GLU A 2 23.93 -61.08 20.24
N ALA A 3 24.53 -60.00 20.74
CA ALA A 3 24.03 -58.64 20.62
C ALA A 3 24.05 -58.17 19.16
N ASN A 4 22.93 -57.66 18.66
CA ASN A 4 22.89 -56.98 17.36
C ASN A 4 22.89 -55.47 17.58
N ALA A 5 24.07 -54.88 17.38
CA ALA A 5 24.28 -53.45 17.24
C ALA A 5 23.82 -53.01 15.84
N SER A 6 22.93 -52.04 15.78
CA SER A 6 22.66 -51.28 14.55
C SER A 6 23.01 -49.82 14.81
N GLN A 7 24.20 -49.45 14.35
CA GLN A 7 24.63 -48.08 14.08
C GLN A 7 24.04 -47.60 12.75
N ASP A 8 24.09 -46.27 12.60
CA ASP A 8 24.04 -45.46 11.36
C ASP A 8 22.63 -45.06 10.86
N GLN A 9 22.27 -43.78 10.66
CA GLN A 9 23.07 -42.63 10.24
C GLN A 9 22.61 -41.31 10.88
N GLY A 10 23.56 -40.60 11.48
CA GLY A 10 23.43 -39.17 11.78
C GLY A 10 23.92 -38.34 10.60
N THR A 11 23.01 -37.62 9.93
CA THR A 11 23.37 -36.69 8.86
C THR A 11 23.95 -35.41 9.47
N ALA A 12 25.22 -35.12 9.18
CA ALA A 12 25.92 -33.93 9.68
C ALA A 12 25.45 -32.65 8.94
N PRO A 13 25.06 -31.56 9.65
CA PRO A 13 24.60 -30.30 9.06
C PRO A 13 25.72 -29.35 8.60
N ALA A 14 27.01 -29.70 8.76
CA ALA A 14 28.10 -28.73 8.63
C ALA A 14 28.40 -28.27 7.19
N GLN A 15 28.13 -29.09 6.17
CA GLN A 15 28.61 -28.82 4.80
C GLN A 15 27.69 -27.88 3.99
N GLN A 16 26.43 -27.72 4.43
CA GLN A 16 25.49 -26.80 3.77
C GLN A 16 25.83 -25.34 4.07
N GLY A 17 26.21 -25.02 5.31
CA GLY A 17 26.52 -23.64 5.73
C GLY A 17 27.70 -23.00 4.97
N ASP A 18 28.75 -23.77 4.66
CA ASP A 18 29.91 -23.24 3.93
C ASP A 18 29.62 -22.95 2.45
N SER A 19 28.83 -23.83 1.81
CA SER A 19 28.39 -23.64 0.43
C SER A 19 27.43 -22.45 0.32
N GLU A 20 26.53 -22.31 1.29
CA GLU A 20 25.57 -21.21 1.38
C GLU A 20 26.28 -19.87 1.63
N ALA A 21 27.28 -19.83 2.52
CA ALA A 21 28.13 -18.66 2.73
C ALA A 21 28.89 -18.24 1.46
N ALA A 22 29.36 -19.20 0.66
CA ALA A 22 29.98 -18.90 -0.64
C ALA A 22 28.97 -18.33 -1.64
N ALA A 23 27.72 -18.80 -1.63
CA ALA A 23 26.63 -18.25 -2.43
C ALA A 23 26.27 -16.82 -2.00
N PHE A 24 26.21 -16.54 -0.69
CA PHE A 24 25.97 -15.20 -0.16
C PHE A 24 27.08 -14.21 -0.53
N ARG A 25 28.35 -14.63 -0.47
CA ARG A 25 29.47 -13.81 -0.95
C ARG A 25 29.35 -13.46 -2.43
N LYS A 26 28.96 -14.41 -3.28
CA LYS A 26 28.72 -14.17 -4.72
C LYS A 26 27.55 -13.19 -4.92
N PHE A 27 26.47 -13.36 -4.15
CA PHE A 27 25.31 -12.47 -4.15
C PHE A 27 25.68 -11.02 -3.76
N ASP A 28 26.52 -10.83 -2.74
CA ASP A 28 26.99 -9.50 -2.32
C ASP A 28 28.04 -8.90 -3.26
N THR A 29 28.85 -9.73 -3.94
CA THR A 29 29.85 -9.29 -4.93
C THR A 29 29.19 -8.70 -6.19
N TYR A 30 27.92 -8.99 -6.44
CA TYR A 30 27.20 -8.46 -7.60
C TYR A 30 27.12 -6.92 -7.57
N PRO A 31 27.36 -6.21 -8.69
CA PRO A 31 27.44 -4.75 -8.70
C PRO A 31 26.05 -4.07 -8.69
N TRP A 32 25.33 -4.22 -7.58
CA TRP A 32 23.96 -3.71 -7.38
C TRP A 32 23.80 -2.21 -7.70
N ALA A 33 24.79 -1.39 -7.33
CA ALA A 33 24.76 0.06 -7.57
C ALA A 33 24.98 0.47 -9.03
N ARG A 34 25.42 -0.44 -9.91
CA ARG A 34 25.63 -0.18 -11.34
C ARG A 34 24.47 -0.68 -12.22
N ASP A 35 23.66 -1.61 -11.72
CA ASP A 35 22.51 -2.12 -12.46
C ASP A 35 21.36 -1.11 -12.46
N ARG A 36 21.23 -0.37 -13.57
CA ARG A 36 20.17 0.64 -13.71
C ARG A 36 18.77 0.05 -13.75
N SER A 37 18.61 -1.16 -14.29
CA SER A 37 17.29 -1.79 -14.41
C SER A 37 16.76 -2.21 -13.04
N PHE A 38 17.64 -2.79 -12.21
CA PHE A 38 17.36 -3.05 -10.81
C PHE A 38 17.03 -1.77 -10.05
N LEU A 39 17.88 -0.74 -10.15
CA LEU A 39 17.69 0.53 -9.42
C LEU A 39 16.40 1.25 -9.82
N GLN A 40 16.02 1.24 -11.10
CA GLN A 40 14.75 1.82 -11.53
C GLN A 40 13.54 1.06 -10.96
N GLY A 41 13.58 -0.28 -11.00
CA GLY A 41 12.54 -1.10 -10.38
C GLY A 41 12.43 -0.85 -8.87
N LEU A 42 13.58 -0.74 -8.19
CA LEU A 42 13.64 -0.48 -6.75
C LEU A 42 13.16 0.93 -6.39
N MET A 43 13.44 1.93 -7.24
CA MET A 43 12.91 3.28 -7.07
C MET A 43 11.39 3.33 -7.19
N ALA A 44 10.81 2.52 -8.09
CA ALA A 44 9.37 2.42 -8.24
C ALA A 44 8.71 1.76 -7.02
N THR A 45 9.35 0.77 -6.39
CA THR A 45 8.79 0.08 -5.22
C THR A 45 8.98 0.86 -3.92
N LEU A 46 10.11 1.56 -3.74
CA LEU A 46 10.39 2.33 -2.53
C LEU A 46 9.94 3.79 -2.60
N GLY A 47 9.50 4.30 -3.75
CA GLY A 47 9.31 5.73 -4.04
C GLY A 47 8.81 6.60 -2.87
N PRO A 48 7.65 6.34 -2.26
CA PRO A 48 7.15 7.11 -1.12
C PRO A 48 7.93 6.90 0.19
N SER A 49 8.46 5.70 0.42
CA SER A 49 9.24 5.35 1.62
C SER A 49 10.64 5.97 1.65
N LEU A 50 11.22 6.27 0.48
CA LEU A 50 12.51 6.97 0.41
C LEU A 50 12.42 8.41 0.92
N ILE A 51 11.26 9.06 0.74
CA ILE A 51 11.03 10.47 1.10
C ILE A 51 11.13 10.71 2.61
N ASN A 52 10.68 9.74 3.41
CA ASN A 52 10.60 9.84 4.87
C ASN A 52 11.62 8.92 5.56
N THR A 53 12.77 8.66 4.95
CA THR A 53 13.85 7.83 5.53
C THR A 53 14.40 8.37 6.87
N THR A 54 14.01 9.58 7.27
CA THR A 54 14.31 10.16 8.59
C THR A 54 13.66 9.39 9.75
N ASP A 55 12.54 8.72 9.50
CA ASP A 55 11.90 7.84 10.48
C ASP A 55 12.58 6.46 10.46
N GLY A 56 12.98 5.99 11.65
CA GLY A 56 13.66 4.70 11.82
C GLY A 56 12.86 3.52 11.27
N PHE A 57 11.53 3.55 11.40
CA PHE A 57 10.66 2.51 10.85
C PHE A 57 10.68 2.49 9.32
N ASN A 58 10.55 3.64 8.68
CA ASN A 58 10.59 3.76 7.22
C ASN A 58 11.96 3.35 6.66
N ARG A 59 13.04 3.68 7.37
CA ARG A 59 14.40 3.24 7.01
C ARG A 59 14.55 1.72 7.07
N GLN A 60 14.07 1.07 8.14
CA GLN A 60 14.11 -0.38 8.26
C GLN A 60 13.27 -1.06 7.19
N LYS A 61 12.08 -0.52 6.89
CA LYS A 61 11.22 -1.00 5.80
C LYS A 61 11.91 -0.88 4.43
N ALA A 62 12.60 0.23 4.18
CA ALA A 62 13.37 0.41 2.96
C ALA A 62 14.48 -0.65 2.82
N LEU A 63 15.21 -0.94 3.90
CA LEU A 63 16.25 -1.97 3.92
C LEU A 63 15.66 -3.37 3.67
N SER A 64 14.58 -3.74 4.36
CA SER A 64 13.96 -5.06 4.21
C SER A 64 13.38 -5.28 2.81
N THR A 65 12.79 -4.24 2.23
CA THR A 65 12.29 -4.23 0.84
C THR A 65 13.43 -4.31 -0.16
N THR A 66 14.55 -3.61 0.08
CA THR A 66 15.74 -3.66 -0.77
C THR A 66 16.31 -5.07 -0.82
N LEU A 67 16.48 -5.72 0.33
CA LEU A 67 16.93 -7.11 0.41
C LEU A 67 16.01 -8.06 -0.37
N GLN A 68 14.70 -7.92 -0.19
CA GLN A 68 13.72 -8.76 -0.90
C GLN A 68 13.81 -8.58 -2.43
N ALA A 69 13.91 -7.33 -2.88
CA ALA A 69 14.08 -7.02 -4.29
C ALA A 69 15.39 -7.61 -4.84
N ARG A 70 16.50 -7.54 -4.09
CA ARG A 70 17.78 -8.16 -4.47
C ARG A 70 17.65 -9.66 -4.64
N ILE A 71 17.09 -10.36 -3.65
CA ILE A 71 16.90 -11.82 -3.70
C ILE A 71 16.05 -12.20 -4.91
N TRP A 72 14.93 -11.51 -5.12
CA TRP A 72 14.04 -11.77 -6.25
C TRP A 72 14.73 -11.51 -7.60
N TRP A 73 15.43 -10.38 -7.74
CA TRP A 73 16.16 -10.03 -8.95
C TRP A 73 17.26 -11.04 -9.27
N TYR A 74 18.04 -11.41 -8.25
CA TYR A 74 19.13 -12.37 -8.39
C TYR A 74 18.62 -13.74 -8.81
N LYS A 75 17.52 -14.20 -8.20
CA LYS A 75 16.86 -15.43 -8.59
C LYS A 75 16.39 -15.38 -10.05
N SER A 76 15.72 -14.30 -10.44
CA SER A 76 15.19 -14.16 -11.81
C SER A 76 16.29 -14.18 -12.87
N ARG A 77 17.52 -13.78 -12.54
CA ARG A 77 18.60 -13.58 -13.52
C ARG A 77 19.65 -14.67 -13.52
N PHE A 78 19.97 -15.22 -12.36
CA PHE A 78 21.01 -16.23 -12.16
C PHE A 78 20.46 -17.59 -11.74
N ASN A 79 19.13 -17.71 -11.57
CA ASN A 79 18.45 -18.92 -11.14
C ASN A 79 19.06 -19.52 -9.86
N THR A 80 19.56 -18.66 -8.97
CA THR A 80 20.15 -19.03 -7.68
C THR A 80 19.17 -18.61 -6.60
N ASP A 81 18.64 -19.58 -5.87
CA ASP A 81 17.80 -19.35 -4.70
C ASP A 81 18.67 -18.96 -3.51
N VAL A 82 18.41 -17.77 -2.96
CA VAL A 82 19.04 -17.26 -1.74
C VAL A 82 17.93 -17.17 -0.70
N ASP A 83 18.02 -17.96 0.37
CA ASP A 83 17.03 -17.88 1.44
C ASP A 83 17.19 -16.61 2.26
N ARG A 84 16.05 -15.98 2.59
CA ARG A 84 16.05 -14.72 3.32
C ARG A 84 16.49 -14.89 4.78
N ALA A 85 15.98 -15.91 5.47
CA ALA A 85 16.25 -16.09 6.88
C ALA A 85 17.72 -16.48 7.11
N SER A 86 18.25 -17.36 6.26
CA SER A 86 19.67 -17.72 6.29
C SER A 86 20.59 -16.53 5.98
N TYR A 87 20.24 -15.71 4.98
CA TYR A 87 21.05 -14.52 4.67
C TYR A 87 20.99 -13.47 5.78
N GLU A 88 19.84 -13.28 6.45
CA GLU A 88 19.73 -12.38 7.59
C GLU A 88 20.63 -12.84 8.75
N ALA A 89 20.66 -14.14 9.06
CA ALA A 89 21.58 -14.71 10.04
C ALA A 89 23.05 -14.53 9.65
N TYR A 90 23.38 -14.71 8.37
CA TYR A 90 24.72 -14.46 7.82
C TYR A 90 25.10 -12.97 7.90
N SER A 91 24.17 -12.06 7.63
CA SER A 91 24.42 -10.62 7.70
C SER A 91 24.69 -10.13 9.12
N ALA A 92 24.11 -10.80 10.13
CA ALA A 92 24.36 -10.50 11.54
C ALA A 92 25.80 -10.85 11.96
N SER A 93 26.38 -11.91 11.39
CA SER A 93 27.78 -12.28 11.62
C SER A 93 28.76 -11.53 10.71
N ASN A 94 28.30 -11.01 9.56
CA ASN A 94 29.09 -10.26 8.59
C ASN A 94 28.46 -8.90 8.22
N PRO A 95 28.41 -7.93 9.15
CA PRO A 95 27.74 -6.64 8.92
C PRO A 95 28.39 -5.78 7.82
N SER A 96 29.67 -6.00 7.52
CA SER A 96 30.41 -5.29 6.47
C SER A 96 30.10 -5.77 5.05
N SER A 97 29.41 -6.91 4.89
CA SER A 97 29.11 -7.49 3.57
C SER A 97 27.82 -6.94 2.97
N CYS A 98 26.94 -6.28 3.75
CA CYS A 98 25.61 -5.90 3.28
C CYS A 98 25.63 -4.63 2.41
N PRO A 99 25.33 -4.71 1.10
CA PRO A 99 25.34 -3.56 0.20
C PRO A 99 24.07 -2.69 0.30
N ASP A 100 23.05 -3.07 1.09
CA ASP A 100 21.74 -2.41 1.12
C ASP A 100 21.81 -0.93 1.47
N ALA A 101 22.63 -0.56 2.47
CA ALA A 101 22.80 0.82 2.86
C ALA A 101 23.41 1.68 1.73
N ALA A 102 24.37 1.12 0.98
CA ALA A 102 25.00 1.79 -0.15
C ALA A 102 24.05 1.93 -1.35
N ILE A 103 23.20 0.92 -1.60
CA ILE A 103 22.17 0.96 -2.65
C ILE A 103 21.16 2.06 -2.35
N LEU A 104 20.66 2.13 -1.11
CA LEU A 104 19.72 3.18 -0.70
C LEU A 104 20.32 4.58 -0.81
N ALA A 105 21.57 4.77 -0.40
CA ALA A 105 22.28 6.04 -0.56
C ALA A 105 22.39 6.46 -2.04
N LYS A 106 22.72 5.50 -2.92
CA LYS A 106 22.74 5.75 -4.37
C LYS A 106 21.37 6.08 -4.94
N LEU A 107 20.31 5.46 -4.44
CA LEU A 107 18.96 5.73 -4.91
C LEU A 107 18.50 7.13 -4.51
N GLU A 108 18.86 7.59 -3.31
CA GLU A 108 18.58 8.95 -2.87
C GLU A 108 19.37 9.98 -3.68
N GLU A 109 20.64 9.72 -4.01
CA GLU A 109 21.44 10.55 -4.94
C GLU A 109 20.76 10.64 -6.33
N ILE A 110 20.30 9.50 -6.86
CA ILE A 110 19.58 9.42 -8.14
C ILE A 110 18.27 10.22 -8.11
N ARG A 111 17.57 10.20 -6.97
CA ARG A 111 16.33 10.95 -6.78
C ARG A 111 16.59 12.44 -6.71
N GLN A 112 17.60 12.86 -5.94
CA GLN A 112 17.98 14.26 -5.77
C GLN A 112 18.35 14.92 -7.11
N ARG A 113 19.11 14.24 -7.99
CA ARG A 113 19.37 14.76 -9.34
C ARG A 113 18.11 14.92 -10.19
N MET A 114 17.16 13.98 -10.11
CA MET A 114 15.90 14.05 -10.89
C MET A 114 15.00 15.18 -10.40
N THR A 115 14.99 15.47 -9.11
CA THR A 115 14.23 16.59 -8.54
C THR A 115 14.95 17.94 -8.69
N GLY A 116 16.26 17.96 -8.94
CA GLY A 116 17.09 19.16 -9.08
C GLY A 116 17.29 19.65 -10.52
N GLU A 117 17.19 18.79 -11.54
CA GLU A 117 17.36 19.16 -12.96
C GLU A 117 16.03 19.38 -13.69
N GLY A 118 15.21 20.26 -13.14
CA GLY A 118 13.99 20.79 -13.76
C GLY A 118 14.16 22.19 -14.37
N GLY A 119 15.38 22.61 -14.70
CA GLY A 119 15.63 23.94 -15.27
C GLY A 119 17.01 24.12 -15.90
N GLY A 120 17.06 24.08 -17.25
CA GLY A 120 18.05 24.81 -18.05
C GLY A 120 19.40 24.11 -18.29
N GLY A 121 19.71 23.87 -19.55
CA GLY A 121 20.98 23.29 -19.98
C GLY A 121 22.18 24.24 -19.98
N ALA A 122 23.32 23.64 -20.30
CA ALA A 122 24.57 24.19 -20.82
C ALA A 122 25.25 25.38 -20.07
N ALA A 123 26.43 25.08 -19.53
CA ALA A 123 27.62 25.93 -19.41
C ALA A 123 27.44 27.39 -18.93
N GLY A 124 27.89 27.68 -17.72
CA GLY A 124 28.17 29.07 -17.32
C GLY A 124 28.29 29.27 -15.82
N SER A 125 29.52 29.52 -15.37
CA SER A 125 29.88 30.02 -14.05
C SER A 125 29.11 31.30 -13.67
N ALA A 126 28.50 31.35 -12.48
CA ALA A 126 28.70 32.42 -11.48
C ALA A 126 27.70 32.32 -10.31
N THR A 127 28.27 32.36 -9.10
CA THR A 127 27.75 32.88 -7.84
C THR A 127 26.50 33.77 -7.91
N SER A 128 25.45 33.41 -7.16
CA SER A 128 24.95 34.23 -6.03
C SER A 128 23.72 33.60 -5.36
N SER A 129 23.83 33.51 -4.04
CA SER A 129 22.79 33.47 -3.01
C SER A 129 21.39 33.99 -3.37
N SER A 130 20.37 33.20 -3.05
CA SER A 130 19.18 33.69 -2.35
C SER A 130 18.41 32.53 -1.72
N SER A 131 18.50 32.47 -0.39
CA SER A 131 17.52 31.83 0.48
C SER A 131 16.13 32.45 0.25
N ALA A 132 15.09 31.63 0.41
CA ALA A 132 13.65 31.92 0.47
C ALA A 132 12.82 31.54 -0.77
N SER A 133 12.17 30.37 -0.71
CA SER A 133 10.77 30.15 -1.14
C SER A 133 10.36 28.68 -0.93
N ALA A 134 9.91 28.34 0.28
CA ALA A 134 9.30 27.05 0.60
C ALA A 134 7.75 27.09 0.55
N SER A 135 7.17 28.09 -0.12
CA SER A 135 5.73 28.41 -0.01
C SER A 135 4.95 28.41 -1.33
N GLN A 136 5.51 27.94 -2.45
CA GLN A 136 4.89 28.13 -3.78
C GLN A 136 4.10 26.93 -4.33
N ASN A 137 3.80 25.89 -3.54
CA ASN A 137 2.97 24.80 -4.06
C ASN A 137 1.95 24.27 -3.04
N ILE A 138 1.13 25.16 -2.50
CA ILE A 138 -0.02 24.80 -1.69
C ILE A 138 -1.27 25.07 -2.55
N PRO A 139 -2.07 24.05 -2.89
CA PRO A 139 -3.31 24.24 -3.65
C PRO A 139 -4.27 25.21 -2.94
N ALA A 140 -5.04 25.99 -3.70
CA ALA A 140 -5.93 27.02 -3.15
C ALA A 140 -6.94 26.48 -2.11
N TRP A 141 -7.37 25.22 -2.25
CA TRP A 141 -8.28 24.58 -1.27
C TRP A 141 -7.64 24.42 0.13
N GLN A 142 -6.32 24.32 0.21
CA GLN A 142 -5.58 24.15 1.47
C GLN A 142 -5.30 25.49 2.18
N LEU A 143 -5.37 26.63 1.47
CA LEU A 143 -5.28 27.95 2.09
C LEU A 143 -6.53 28.29 2.92
N ASN A 144 -7.68 27.78 2.50
CA ASN A 144 -8.96 27.98 3.17
C ASN A 144 -9.29 26.88 4.18
N ALA A 145 -8.43 25.87 4.32
CA ALA A 145 -8.65 24.80 5.27
C ALA A 145 -8.56 25.33 6.72
N PRO A 146 -9.53 25.02 7.59
CA PRO A 146 -9.45 25.36 9.00
C PRO A 146 -8.19 24.70 9.59
N LYS A 147 -7.32 25.51 10.19
CA LYS A 147 -6.13 25.06 10.92
C LYS A 147 -6.56 24.50 12.27
N VAL A 148 -7.31 23.41 12.25
CA VAL A 148 -7.64 22.65 13.47
C VAL A 148 -6.46 21.73 13.73
N ASP A 149 -5.85 21.89 14.89
CA ASP A 149 -4.82 20.98 15.37
C ASP A 149 -5.49 19.65 15.71
N LEU A 150 -5.32 18.63 14.86
CA LEU A 150 -5.93 17.29 15.02
C LEU A 150 -5.25 16.47 16.13
N SER A 151 -4.36 17.09 16.90
CA SER A 151 -3.66 16.51 18.03
C SER A 151 -4.61 16.35 19.22
N LYS A 152 -5.48 15.33 19.21
CA LYS A 152 -6.09 14.84 20.45
C LYS A 152 -4.97 14.29 21.33
N LYS A 153 -4.79 14.86 22.52
CA LYS A 153 -3.89 14.34 23.54
C LYS A 153 -4.30 12.90 23.85
N ALA A 154 -3.32 12.00 23.91
CA ALA A 154 -3.57 10.58 24.20
C ALA A 154 -4.25 10.35 25.57
N ASP A 155 -4.29 11.37 26.43
CA ASP A 155 -4.96 11.33 27.75
C ASP A 155 -6.50 11.43 27.67
N ASP A 156 -7.06 11.88 26.55
CA ASP A 156 -8.53 11.89 26.32
C ASP A 156 -9.02 10.59 25.65
N GLY A 157 -8.12 9.65 25.38
CA GLY A 157 -8.44 8.31 24.91
C GLY A 157 -8.92 7.44 26.08
N VAL A 158 -10.22 7.44 26.34
CA VAL A 158 -10.87 6.40 27.15
C VAL A 158 -10.48 5.04 26.57
N ASN A 159 -9.62 4.33 27.32
CA ASN A 159 -9.20 2.97 27.07
C ASN A 159 -10.43 2.06 27.06
N HIS A 160 -10.92 1.67 25.88
CA HIS A 160 -11.89 0.60 25.74
C HIS A 160 -11.16 -0.72 25.47
N SER A 161 -10.36 -1.17 26.44
CA SER A 161 -9.93 -2.56 26.54
C SER A 161 -10.92 -3.29 27.44
N ASN A 162 -11.79 -4.08 26.81
CA ASN A 162 -12.74 -4.95 27.49
C ASN A 162 -12.00 -6.08 28.21
N THR A 163 -11.69 -5.90 29.49
CA THR A 163 -11.48 -6.97 30.47
C THR A 163 -11.67 -6.37 31.87
N GLY A 164 -12.73 -6.80 32.55
CA GLY A 164 -12.97 -6.77 34.01
C GLY A 164 -12.50 -5.55 34.82
N ASP A 165 -13.45 -4.87 35.45
CA ASP A 165 -13.28 -3.73 36.37
C ASP A 165 -12.79 -2.41 35.75
N GLY A 166 -13.74 -1.59 35.26
CA GLY A 166 -13.41 -0.24 34.81
C GLY A 166 -14.60 0.57 34.28
N THR A 167 -15.16 1.42 35.14
CA THR A 167 -16.12 2.51 34.90
C THR A 167 -17.51 2.14 34.32
N PRO A 168 -18.59 2.77 34.81
CA PRO A 168 -19.93 2.51 34.31
C PRO A 168 -20.04 2.91 32.85
N TYR A 169 -20.67 2.05 32.09
CA TYR A 169 -20.97 2.26 30.68
C TYR A 169 -21.70 3.63 30.53
N PRO A 170 -21.29 4.53 29.62
CA PRO A 170 -21.90 5.86 29.52
C PRO A 170 -23.40 5.75 29.25
N GLU A 171 -24.21 6.54 29.97
CA GLU A 171 -25.68 6.44 29.98
C GLU A 171 -26.30 6.48 28.57
N ASN A 172 -25.71 7.26 27.67
CA ASN A 172 -26.17 7.38 26.28
C ASN A 172 -26.17 6.05 25.52
N PHE A 173 -25.17 5.19 25.75
CA PHE A 173 -25.14 3.90 25.08
C PHE A 173 -25.76 2.78 25.92
N GLN A 174 -25.92 2.94 27.23
CA GLN A 174 -26.85 2.08 27.98
C GLN A 174 -28.30 2.26 27.47
N ALA A 175 -28.74 3.50 27.24
CA ALA A 175 -30.02 3.81 26.60
C ALA A 175 -30.11 3.26 25.16
N LEU A 176 -28.98 3.20 24.45
CA LEU A 176 -28.89 2.66 23.08
C LEU A 176 -28.99 1.13 23.07
N ILE A 177 -28.31 0.42 24.00
CA ILE A 177 -28.47 -1.03 24.19
C ILE A 177 -29.92 -1.35 24.57
N GLU A 178 -30.52 -0.56 25.45
CA GLU A 178 -31.91 -0.71 25.85
C GLU A 178 -32.86 -0.50 24.67
N ALA A 179 -32.65 0.53 23.86
CA ALA A 179 -33.43 0.77 22.65
C ALA A 179 -33.30 -0.41 21.65
N VAL A 180 -32.10 -0.96 21.49
CA VAL A 180 -31.86 -2.13 20.62
C VAL A 180 -32.54 -3.39 21.17
N THR A 181 -32.43 -3.67 22.48
CA THR A 181 -33.06 -4.85 23.08
C THR A 181 -34.58 -4.73 23.19
N MET A 182 -35.11 -3.53 23.38
CA MET A 182 -36.55 -3.26 23.42
C MET A 182 -37.18 -2.98 22.04
N GLY A 183 -36.38 -2.98 20.97
CA GLY A 183 -36.85 -2.69 19.61
C GLY A 183 -37.39 -1.27 19.42
N LYS A 184 -37.00 -0.32 20.28
CA LYS A 184 -37.41 1.09 20.17
C LYS A 184 -36.58 1.78 19.07
N PRO A 185 -37.19 2.72 18.31
CA PRO A 185 -36.44 3.49 17.31
C PRO A 185 -35.32 4.29 17.98
N ILE A 186 -34.10 4.13 17.48
CA ILE A 186 -32.92 4.81 18.04
C ILE A 186 -33.02 6.30 17.68
N PRO A 187 -32.77 7.23 18.64
CA PRO A 187 -32.82 8.65 18.35
C PRO A 187 -31.82 9.03 17.25
N GLY A 188 -32.29 9.77 16.24
CA GLY A 188 -31.45 10.30 15.16
C GLY A 188 -31.36 9.42 13.91
N ILE A 189 -31.77 8.15 13.96
CA ILE A 189 -31.94 7.35 12.74
C ILE A 189 -33.37 7.48 12.23
N LYS A 190 -33.52 7.73 10.93
CA LYS A 190 -34.81 7.66 10.25
C LYS A 190 -34.92 6.26 9.65
N GLU A 191 -36.07 5.64 9.84
CA GLU A 191 -36.40 4.38 9.18
C GLU A 191 -36.44 4.64 7.66
N ILE A 192 -35.56 3.94 6.94
CA ILE A 192 -35.58 3.95 5.48
C ILE A 192 -36.65 2.93 5.11
N PRO A 193 -37.78 3.33 4.48
CA PRO A 193 -38.73 2.37 3.98
C PRO A 193 -38.02 1.43 3.00
N ASP A 194 -38.28 0.13 3.12
CA ASP A 194 -37.71 -0.90 2.24
C ASP A 194 -38.11 -0.68 0.76
N THR A 195 -39.09 0.20 0.53
CA THR A 195 -39.52 0.62 -0.79
C THR A 195 -38.90 1.98 -1.17
N VAL A 196 -38.15 1.97 -2.28
CA VAL A 196 -37.68 3.20 -2.91
C VAL A 196 -38.89 3.92 -3.53
N VAL A 197 -39.46 4.90 -2.82
CA VAL A 197 -40.53 5.75 -3.37
C VAL A 197 -39.94 6.61 -4.49
N ARG A 198 -40.26 6.25 -5.74
CA ARG A 198 -39.88 7.06 -6.91
C ARG A 198 -40.92 8.16 -7.12
N PRO A 199 -40.55 9.45 -7.04
CA PRO A 199 -41.47 10.53 -7.37
C PRO A 199 -41.92 10.40 -8.83
N PRO A 200 -43.23 10.57 -9.13
CA PRO A 200 -43.75 10.43 -10.48
C PRO A 200 -43.07 11.45 -11.40
N GLY A 201 -42.43 10.96 -12.46
CA GLY A 201 -41.73 11.79 -13.46
C GLY A 201 -40.20 11.81 -13.37
N VAL A 202 -39.59 11.24 -12.32
CA VAL A 202 -38.12 11.10 -12.24
C VAL A 202 -37.70 9.72 -12.71
N THR A 203 -37.25 9.62 -13.95
CA THR A 203 -36.62 8.41 -14.48
C THR A 203 -35.12 8.45 -14.17
N PRO A 204 -34.52 7.39 -13.59
CA PRO A 204 -33.08 7.35 -13.30
C PRO A 204 -32.22 7.26 -14.57
N PHE A 205 -32.85 7.03 -15.73
CA PHE A 205 -32.19 6.96 -17.02
C PHE A 205 -32.28 8.30 -17.75
N GLY A 206 -31.12 8.79 -18.21
CA GLY A 206 -31.08 9.85 -19.20
C GLY A 206 -31.52 9.31 -20.56
N LYS A 207 -32.34 10.07 -21.29
CA LYS A 207 -32.82 9.71 -22.65
C LYS A 207 -31.71 9.77 -23.72
N MET A 208 -30.51 10.21 -23.36
CA MET A 208 -29.40 10.45 -24.28
C MET A 208 -28.53 9.20 -24.43
N LYS A 209 -28.11 8.92 -25.66
CA LYS A 209 -27.14 7.85 -25.96
C LYS A 209 -25.79 8.22 -25.35
N ALA A 210 -25.22 7.34 -24.52
CA ALA A 210 -23.92 7.56 -23.92
C ALA A 210 -22.85 7.79 -25.01
N PRO A 211 -22.02 8.85 -24.88
CA PRO A 211 -20.90 9.08 -25.80
C PRO A 211 -19.97 7.87 -25.85
N ARG A 212 -19.48 7.54 -27.04
CA ARG A 212 -18.57 6.40 -27.23
C ARG A 212 -17.23 6.70 -26.58
N LYS A 213 -16.70 5.71 -25.88
CA LYS A 213 -15.38 5.82 -25.28
C LYS A 213 -14.32 5.84 -26.39
N PRO A 214 -13.23 6.62 -26.23
CA PRO A 214 -12.26 6.84 -27.30
C PRO A 214 -11.48 5.58 -27.73
N TRP A 215 -11.54 4.50 -26.95
CA TRP A 215 -10.96 3.19 -27.26
C TRP A 215 -11.90 2.24 -28.05
N GLU A 216 -13.12 2.66 -28.41
CA GLU A 216 -14.08 1.84 -29.18
C GLU A 216 -13.93 1.95 -30.71
N LYS A 217 -12.75 2.33 -31.22
CA LYS A 217 -12.59 2.79 -32.61
C LYS A 217 -12.81 1.74 -33.72
N ASP A 218 -12.87 0.45 -33.44
CA ASP A 218 -12.98 -0.58 -34.51
C ASP A 218 -14.00 -1.69 -34.22
N VAL A 219 -15.16 -1.37 -33.63
CA VAL A 219 -16.25 -2.35 -33.51
C VAL A 219 -17.27 -2.14 -34.64
N PRO A 220 -17.45 -3.12 -35.55
CA PRO A 220 -18.39 -3.00 -36.66
C PRO A 220 -19.83 -2.82 -36.15
N VAL A 221 -20.53 -1.87 -36.77
CA VAL A 221 -21.86 -1.34 -36.40
C VAL A 221 -23.00 -2.38 -36.38
N ALA A 222 -22.74 -3.63 -36.77
CA ALA A 222 -23.73 -4.70 -36.83
C ALA A 222 -23.82 -5.57 -35.56
N THR A 223 -22.85 -5.49 -34.62
CA THR A 223 -22.83 -6.37 -33.42
C THR A 223 -23.08 -5.64 -32.10
N VAL A 224 -23.19 -4.30 -32.10
CA VAL A 224 -23.43 -3.49 -30.88
C VAL A 224 -24.89 -3.06 -30.75
N GLY A 225 -25.81 -3.77 -31.40
CA GLY A 225 -27.23 -3.42 -31.46
C GLY A 225 -28.13 -4.12 -30.44
N THR A 226 -27.72 -5.27 -29.88
CA THR A 226 -28.72 -6.14 -29.21
C THR A 226 -28.14 -6.97 -28.07
N GLY A 227 -27.36 -6.35 -27.18
CA GLY A 227 -26.75 -7.08 -26.09
C GLY A 227 -26.09 -6.20 -25.04
N SER A 228 -26.80 -5.19 -24.54
CA SER A 228 -26.47 -4.72 -23.19
C SER A 228 -26.86 -5.86 -22.25
N VAL A 229 -25.89 -6.65 -21.80
CA VAL A 229 -26.08 -7.73 -20.81
C VAL A 229 -26.72 -7.20 -19.51
N PHE A 230 -26.71 -5.87 -19.31
CA PHE A 230 -27.37 -5.18 -18.20
C PHE A 230 -28.64 -4.42 -18.58
N GLY A 231 -29.02 -4.35 -19.86
CA GLY A 231 -30.20 -3.58 -20.30
C GLY A 231 -31.52 -4.31 -20.08
N ASP A 232 -31.47 -5.65 -20.00
CA ASP A 232 -32.65 -6.52 -19.86
C ASP A 232 -32.86 -7.01 -18.41
N VAL A 233 -31.89 -6.76 -17.52
CA VAL A 233 -31.96 -7.07 -16.08
C VAL A 233 -32.56 -5.90 -15.28
N VAL A 234 -32.80 -4.77 -15.92
CA VAL A 234 -33.20 -3.53 -15.25
C VAL A 234 -34.71 -3.37 -15.38
N ASP A 235 -35.38 -3.54 -14.24
CA ASP A 235 -36.82 -3.46 -14.09
C ASP A 235 -37.34 -2.08 -14.53
N LYS A 236 -37.99 -2.03 -15.71
CA LYS A 236 -38.42 -0.78 -16.36
C LYS A 236 -39.65 -0.19 -15.72
N GLU A 237 -40.39 -0.98 -14.95
CA GLU A 237 -41.61 -0.60 -14.27
C GLU A 237 -41.45 -0.91 -12.77
N PHE A 238 -41.83 0.02 -11.89
CA PHE A 238 -41.91 -0.33 -10.46
C PHE A 238 -43.28 -0.94 -10.21
N PRO A 239 -43.39 -1.99 -9.39
CA PRO A 239 -44.69 -2.50 -8.99
C PRO A 239 -45.53 -1.37 -8.35
N PRO A 240 -46.81 -1.21 -8.74
CA PRO A 240 -47.68 -0.21 -8.14
C PRO A 240 -47.84 -0.50 -6.64
N LEU A 241 -47.81 0.55 -5.82
CA LEU A 241 -48.02 0.42 -4.39
C LEU A 241 -49.44 -0.14 -4.14
N PRO A 242 -49.63 -1.08 -3.20
CA PRO A 242 -50.95 -1.38 -2.71
C PRO A 242 -51.52 -0.11 -2.08
N SER A 243 -52.75 0.25 -2.44
CA SER A 243 -53.47 1.33 -1.77
C SER A 243 -53.69 0.92 -0.32
N ASP A 244 -53.06 1.61 0.62
CA ASP A 244 -53.35 1.45 2.05
C ASP A 244 -54.85 1.65 2.30
N ASN A 245 -55.42 0.72 3.06
CA ASN A 245 -56.73 0.82 3.69
C ASN A 245 -56.50 1.07 5.18
#